data_AF-A0A951CWL6-F1
#
_entry.id   AF-A0A951CWL6-F1
#
_cell.length_a   1.000
_cell.length_b   1.000
_cell.length_c   1.000
_cell.angle_alpha   90.00
_cell.angle_beta   90.00
_cell.angle_gamma   90.00
#
_symmetry.space_group_name_H-M   'P 1'
#
loop_
_entity.id
_entity.type
_entity.pdbx_description
1 polymer ?
#
loop_
_entity_poly.entity_id
_entity_poly.type
_entity_poly.pdbx_seq_one_letter_code
_entity_poly.pdbx_strand_id
1 'polypeptide(L)'
;MKASQPPVLATRLLERLAPGPHGDALACHLIQQYREGHSTVWYWRQALFGIVVCFAKDRTLGGAVVLACLLVLLLMIVSVCRHPASLGSGMLIVDIALLSGYGVFSIWGWQQRGPELRDALTAGARAGLMLGFILVASHAVEWFGLDRNRTAQFARGAGSTLLMVGLLGAAASAAWERTRSIKLGVVAGLWCGSLGAMVLLSFAFALNLVFQAHSAAWLHEAFVASGMRDPGAFMVRNSLAAVSEILVRLPIAAFVLSFSGGLVSSWIMMWPRILTVLAAWFTPFIFAAGAASLW
;
A
#
# COMPACT_ATOMS: atom_id res chain seq x y z
N MET A 1 13.55 16.86 45.21
CA MET A 1 13.89 16.11 43.98
C MET A 1 13.35 16.89 42.79
N LYS A 2 14.17 17.22 41.78
CA LYS A 2 13.68 17.92 40.58
C LYS A 2 12.86 16.93 39.75
N ALA A 3 11.62 17.29 39.40
CA ALA A 3 10.83 16.49 38.47
C ALA A 3 11.59 16.43 37.13
N SER A 4 11.87 15.22 36.65
CA SER A 4 12.45 15.01 35.33
C SER A 4 11.48 15.57 34.28
N GLN A 5 11.99 16.42 33.39
CA GLN A 5 11.19 16.89 32.26
C GLN A 5 10.88 15.70 31.34
N PRO A 6 9.67 15.62 30.75
CA PRO A 6 9.34 14.55 29.83
C PRO A 6 10.25 14.59 28.60
N PRO A 7 10.49 13.44 27.95
CA PRO A 7 11.33 13.37 26.75
C PRO A 7 10.74 14.21 25.61
N VAL A 8 11.36 15.38 25.35
CA VAL A 8 10.85 16.40 24.42
C VAL A 8 10.54 15.83 23.03
N LEU A 9 11.36 14.89 22.54
CA LEU A 9 11.20 14.32 21.21
C LEU A 9 9.95 13.41 21.12
N ALA A 10 9.70 12.59 22.14
CA ALA A 10 8.52 11.73 22.20
C ALA A 10 7.24 12.56 22.31
N THR A 11 7.25 13.62 23.13
CA THR A 11 6.11 14.53 23.27
C THR A 11 5.81 15.24 21.95
N ARG A 12 6.83 15.78 21.27
CA ARG A 12 6.67 16.43 19.95
C ARG A 12 6.17 15.45 18.87
N LEU A 13 6.62 14.20 18.90
CA LEU A 13 6.11 13.17 17.98
C LEU A 13 4.64 12.88 18.25
N LEU A 14 4.26 12.70 19.50
CA LEU A 14 2.87 12.44 19.88
C LEU A 14 1.95 13.61 19.49
N GLU A 15 2.34 14.85 19.77
CA GLU A 15 1.58 16.05 19.36
C GLU A 15 1.38 16.16 17.85
N ARG A 16 2.41 15.79 17.06
CA ARG A 16 2.33 15.81 15.60
C ARG A 16 1.55 14.63 15.02
N LEU A 17 1.66 13.46 15.63
CA LEU A 17 1.15 12.19 15.08
C LEU A 17 -0.20 11.76 15.68
N ALA A 18 -0.63 12.37 16.78
CA ALA A 18 -1.95 12.19 17.37
C ALA A 18 -2.67 13.55 17.48
N PRO A 19 -2.97 14.23 16.37
CA PRO A 19 -3.65 15.52 16.42
C PRO A 19 -5.12 15.38 16.86
N GLY A 20 -5.59 16.36 17.62
CA GLY A 20 -6.99 16.53 17.99
C GLY A 20 -7.31 16.21 19.46
N PRO A 21 -8.57 16.40 19.89
CA PRO A 21 -8.93 16.44 21.32
C PRO A 21 -8.54 15.18 22.10
N HIS A 22 -8.58 14.01 21.44
CA HIS A 22 -8.22 12.74 22.07
C HIS A 22 -6.70 12.60 22.24
N GLY A 23 -5.92 13.11 21.29
CA GLY A 23 -4.46 13.07 21.37
C GLY A 23 -3.91 14.09 22.36
N ASP A 24 -4.53 15.26 22.46
CA ASP A 24 -4.20 16.26 23.48
C ASP A 24 -4.45 15.71 24.90
N ALA A 25 -5.60 15.03 25.09
CA ALA A 25 -5.92 14.36 26.34
C ALA A 25 -4.94 13.23 26.66
N LEU A 26 -4.56 12.41 25.66
CA LEU A 26 -3.57 11.35 25.80
C LEU A 26 -2.18 11.91 26.17
N ALA A 27 -1.74 12.97 25.49
CA ALA A 27 -0.45 13.61 25.77
C ALA A 27 -0.41 14.19 27.19
N CYS A 28 -1.48 14.88 27.60
CA CYS A 28 -1.62 15.40 28.96
C CYS A 28 -1.55 14.28 30.01
N HIS A 29 -2.28 13.19 29.79
CA HIS A 29 -2.28 12.02 30.67
C HIS A 29 -0.90 11.37 30.79
N LEU A 30 -0.19 11.17 29.68
CA LEU A 30 1.16 10.58 29.69
C LEU A 30 2.19 11.47 30.38
N ILE A 31 2.09 12.79 30.24
CA ILE A 31 2.96 13.75 30.94
C ILE A 31 2.71 13.69 32.44
N GLN A 32 1.46 13.60 32.86
CA GLN A 32 1.10 13.48 34.28
C GLN A 32 1.66 12.19 34.89
N GLN A 33 1.43 11.05 34.23
CA GLN A 33 1.96 9.75 34.68
C GLN A 33 3.50 9.74 34.72
N TYR A 34 4.18 10.38 33.77
CA TYR A 34 5.64 10.51 33.82
C TYR A 34 6.12 11.28 35.06
N ARG A 35 5.42 12.35 35.45
CA ARG A 35 5.73 13.14 36.65
C ARG A 35 5.51 12.37 37.95
N GLU A 36 4.67 11.34 37.93
CA GLU A 36 4.45 10.41 39.05
C GLU A 36 5.61 9.42 39.26
N GLY A 37 6.67 9.49 38.43
CA GLY A 37 7.93 8.76 38.64
C GLY A 37 8.18 7.61 37.66
N HIS A 38 7.40 7.50 36.58
CA HIS A 38 7.66 6.49 35.56
C HIS A 38 8.94 6.77 34.75
N SER A 39 9.54 5.70 34.22
CA SER A 39 10.81 5.79 33.49
C SER A 39 10.64 6.36 32.06
N THR A 40 11.73 6.87 31.51
CA THR A 40 11.78 7.37 30.12
C THR A 40 11.42 6.30 29.09
N VAL A 41 11.86 5.06 29.31
CA VAL A 41 11.53 3.92 28.44
C VAL A 41 10.03 3.62 28.48
N TRP A 42 9.41 3.70 29.66
CA TRP A 42 7.96 3.53 29.79
C TRP A 42 7.21 4.62 29.00
N TYR A 43 7.63 5.89 29.08
CA TYR A 43 6.99 6.98 28.33
C TYR A 43 7.07 6.75 26.81
N TRP A 44 8.24 6.35 26.31
CA TRP A 44 8.43 6.00 24.90
C TRP A 44 7.50 4.88 24.45
N ARG A 45 7.38 3.82 25.25
CA ARG A 45 6.48 2.71 24.96
C ARG A 45 5.03 3.19 24.82
N GLN A 46 4.56 4.00 25.76
CA GLN A 46 3.19 4.51 25.72
C GLN A 46 2.96 5.51 24.58
N ALA A 47 3.92 6.39 24.30
CA ALA A 47 3.84 7.32 23.17
C ALA A 47 3.72 6.56 21.84
N LEU A 48 4.52 5.52 21.64
CA LEU A 48 4.45 4.67 20.45
C LEU A 48 3.12 3.92 20.36
N PHE A 49 2.62 3.34 21.46
CA PHE A 49 1.29 2.72 21.48
C PHE A 49 0.19 3.72 21.14
N GLY A 50 0.25 4.94 21.69
CA GLY A 50 -0.69 6.02 21.38
C GLY A 50 -0.72 6.34 19.88
N ILE A 51 0.45 6.48 19.27
CA ILE A 51 0.59 6.72 17.82
C ILE A 51 -0.03 5.58 17.01
N VAL A 52 0.27 4.32 17.37
CA VAL A 52 -0.29 3.15 16.68
C VAL A 52 -1.81 3.09 16.80
N VAL A 53 -2.37 3.34 17.98
CA VAL A 53 -3.82 3.37 18.20
C VAL A 53 -4.48 4.50 17.43
N CYS A 54 -3.87 5.69 17.40
CA CYS A 54 -4.34 6.82 16.59
C CYS A 54 -4.36 6.47 15.10
N PHE A 55 -3.32 5.81 14.60
CA PHE A 55 -3.27 5.34 13.20
C PHE A 55 -4.29 4.25 12.91
N ALA A 56 -4.55 3.33 13.85
CA ALA A 56 -5.55 2.28 13.70
C ALA A 56 -7.00 2.80 13.70
N LYS A 57 -7.26 3.92 14.37
CA LYS A 57 -8.61 4.54 14.44
C LYS A 57 -8.95 5.37 13.20
N ASP A 58 -7.97 5.67 12.35
CA ASP A 58 -8.18 6.49 11.15
C ASP A 58 -8.98 5.74 10.07
N ARG A 59 -10.16 6.26 9.74
CA ARG A 59 -11.03 5.71 8.70
C ARG A 59 -10.46 5.84 7.29
N THR A 60 -9.56 6.80 7.07
CA THR A 60 -8.90 6.98 5.76
C THR A 60 -7.71 6.04 5.58
N LEU A 61 -7.30 5.32 6.64
CA LEU A 61 -6.14 4.43 6.71
C LEU A 61 -4.80 5.12 6.42
N GLY A 62 -4.71 6.45 6.47
CA GLY A 62 -3.48 7.16 6.12
C GLY A 62 -2.33 6.83 7.08
N GLY A 63 -2.63 6.77 8.38
CA GLY A 63 -1.67 6.32 9.39
C GLY A 63 -1.20 4.87 9.16
N ALA A 64 -2.09 3.97 8.72
CA ALA A 64 -1.73 2.59 8.41
C ALA A 64 -0.80 2.48 7.19
N VAL A 65 -1.00 3.30 6.16
CA VAL A 65 -0.09 3.33 5.00
C VAL A 65 1.29 3.86 5.39
N VAL A 66 1.38 4.88 6.26
CA VAL A 66 2.66 5.37 6.78
C VAL A 66 3.39 4.26 7.54
N LEU A 67 2.71 3.53 8.42
CA LEU A 67 3.29 2.38 9.12
C LEU A 67 3.76 1.30 8.14
N ALA A 68 2.98 1.02 7.10
CA ALA A 68 3.35 0.05 6.09
C ALA A 68 4.57 0.50 5.27
N CYS A 69 4.68 1.79 4.91
CA CYS A 69 5.87 2.34 4.25
C CYS A 69 7.13 2.17 5.14
N LEU A 70 7.01 2.49 6.43
CA LEU A 70 8.10 2.32 7.39
C LEU A 70 8.48 0.84 7.57
N LEU A 71 7.48 -0.05 7.59
CA LEU A 71 7.70 -1.50 7.64
C LEU A 71 8.44 -1.99 6.41
N VAL A 72 8.01 -1.61 5.20
CA VAL A 72 8.69 -1.99 3.95
C VAL A 72 10.13 -1.48 3.93
N LEU A 73 10.37 -0.21 4.31
CA LEU A 73 11.72 0.35 4.42
C LEU A 73 12.59 -0.44 5.41
N LEU A 74 12.04 -0.81 6.57
CA LEU A 74 12.76 -1.61 7.57
C LEU A 74 13.11 -3.00 7.01
N LEU A 75 12.16 -3.69 6.39
CA LEU A 75 12.39 -5.01 5.79
C LEU A 75 13.42 -4.94 4.66
N MET A 76 13.40 -3.88 3.85
CA MET A 76 14.42 -3.61 2.83
C MET A 76 15.79 -3.42 3.45
N ILE A 77 15.93 -2.57 4.46
CA ILE A 77 17.21 -2.33 5.15
C ILE A 77 17.74 -3.63 5.75
N VAL A 78 16.89 -4.41 6.44
CA VAL A 78 17.27 -5.71 7.00
C VAL A 78 17.76 -6.67 5.90
N SER A 79 17.07 -6.71 4.77
CA SER A 79 17.44 -7.54 3.62
C SER A 79 18.81 -7.16 3.04
N VAL A 80 19.06 -5.85 2.88
CA VAL A 80 20.33 -5.32 2.36
C VAL A 80 21.48 -5.52 3.36
N CYS A 81 21.25 -5.30 4.66
CA CYS A 81 22.27 -5.55 5.69
C CYS A 81 22.68 -7.01 5.78
N ARG A 82 21.77 -7.95 5.50
CA ARG A 82 22.09 -9.39 5.42
C ARG A 82 22.90 -9.74 4.17
N HIS A 83 22.73 -8.99 3.07
CA HIS A 83 23.38 -9.25 1.78
C HIS A 83 23.97 -7.97 1.17
N PRO A 84 25.08 -7.44 1.72
CA PRO A 84 25.64 -6.15 1.30
C PRO A 84 26.09 -6.12 -0.17
N ALA A 85 26.36 -7.28 -0.77
CA ALA A 85 26.67 -7.40 -2.20
C ALA A 85 25.51 -6.97 -3.13
N SER A 86 24.29 -6.76 -2.60
CA SER A 86 23.15 -6.25 -3.38
C SER A 86 23.21 -4.74 -3.69
N LEU A 87 24.08 -3.97 -3.00
CA LEU A 87 24.13 -2.50 -3.07
C LEU A 87 24.60 -1.93 -4.43
N GLY A 88 25.16 -2.74 -5.33
CA GLY A 88 25.77 -2.26 -6.59
C GLY A 88 24.79 -1.76 -7.66
N SER A 89 23.48 -1.82 -7.44
CA SER A 89 22.48 -1.56 -8.49
C SER A 89 21.90 -0.13 -8.51
N GLY A 90 22.10 0.68 -7.48
CA GLY A 90 21.46 1.99 -7.33
C GLY A 90 19.94 1.96 -7.07
N MET A 91 19.28 0.80 -7.25
CA MET A 91 17.82 0.65 -7.10
C MET A 91 17.34 0.95 -5.68
N LEU A 92 18.15 0.65 -4.65
CA LEU A 92 17.81 0.94 -3.26
C LEU A 92 17.51 2.43 -3.03
N ILE A 93 18.27 3.34 -3.64
CA ILE A 93 18.08 4.78 -3.48
C ILE A 93 16.76 5.20 -4.14
N VAL A 94 16.47 4.65 -5.32
CA VAL A 94 15.22 4.90 -6.05
C VAL A 94 14.01 4.41 -5.25
N ASP A 95 14.08 3.20 -4.71
CA ASP A 95 13.01 2.63 -3.89
C ASP A 95 12.77 3.43 -2.60
N ILE A 96 13.84 3.87 -1.93
CA ILE A 96 13.74 4.74 -0.74
C ILE A 96 13.06 6.07 -1.11
N ALA A 97 13.44 6.68 -2.23
CA ALA A 97 12.85 7.94 -2.69
C ALA A 97 11.36 7.76 -3.03
N LEU A 98 11.00 6.68 -3.74
CA LEU A 98 9.62 6.37 -4.11
C LEU A 98 8.76 6.08 -2.86
N LEU A 99 9.24 5.24 -1.94
CA LEU A 99 8.54 4.95 -0.68
C LEU A 99 8.38 6.20 0.19
N SER A 100 9.37 7.09 0.20
CA SER A 100 9.26 8.39 0.87
C SER A 100 8.17 9.25 0.24
N GLY A 101 8.07 9.27 -1.10
CA GLY A 101 6.98 9.94 -1.82
C GLY A 101 5.60 9.39 -1.45
N TYR A 102 5.45 8.06 -1.36
CA TYR A 102 4.22 7.42 -0.87
C TYR A 102 3.93 7.81 0.58
N GLY A 103 4.92 7.81 1.46
CA GLY A 103 4.78 8.23 2.85
C GLY A 103 4.30 9.68 2.98
N VAL A 104 4.87 10.60 2.20
CA VAL A 104 4.43 12.01 2.14
C VAL A 104 2.99 12.12 1.63
N PHE A 105 2.64 11.39 0.57
CA PHE A 105 1.27 11.34 0.06
C PHE A 105 0.28 10.79 1.11
N SER A 106 0.68 9.79 1.89
CA SER A 106 -0.12 9.23 2.98
C SER A 106 -0.31 10.19 4.15
N ILE A 107 0.74 10.91 4.55
CA ILE A 107 0.65 11.97 5.56
C ILE A 107 -0.29 13.09 5.06
N TRP A 108 -0.15 13.49 3.79
CA TRP A 108 -1.04 14.48 3.18
C TRP A 108 -2.50 14.04 3.24
N GLY A 109 -2.81 12.80 2.83
CA GLY A 109 -4.16 12.24 2.87
C GLY A 109 -4.74 12.15 4.27
N TRP A 110 -3.92 11.74 5.23
CA TRP A 110 -4.28 11.67 6.65
C TRP A 110 -4.60 13.04 7.27
N GLN A 111 -3.90 14.10 6.85
CA GLN A 111 -4.12 15.46 7.35
C GLN A 111 -5.39 16.13 6.79
N GLN A 112 -6.05 15.53 5.80
CA GLN A 112 -7.21 16.14 5.16
C GLN A 112 -8.44 16.18 6.07
N ARG A 113 -8.97 17.38 6.28
CA ARG A 113 -10.18 17.62 7.11
C ARG A 113 -11.46 17.81 6.29
N GLY A 114 -11.36 18.08 4.99
CA GLY A 114 -12.52 18.32 4.13
C GLY A 114 -13.40 17.07 3.99
N PRO A 115 -14.73 17.16 4.18
CA PRO A 115 -15.63 16.01 4.16
C PRO A 115 -15.61 15.28 2.81
N GLU A 116 -15.67 16.01 1.69
CA GLU A 116 -15.67 15.43 0.34
C GLU A 116 -14.40 14.63 0.04
N LEU A 117 -13.24 15.17 0.41
CA LEU A 117 -11.96 14.50 0.21
C LEU A 117 -11.83 13.26 1.10
N ARG A 118 -12.33 13.32 2.35
CA ARG A 118 -12.37 12.14 3.23
C ARG A 118 -13.28 11.05 2.70
N ASP A 119 -14.40 11.39 2.08
CA ASP A 119 -15.30 10.42 1.46
C ASP A 119 -14.65 9.73 0.26
N ALA A 120 -13.92 10.49 -0.56
CA ALA A 120 -13.13 9.96 -1.67
C ALA A 120 -11.98 9.05 -1.18
N LEU A 121 -11.19 9.50 -0.20
CA LEU A 121 -10.13 8.69 0.42
C LEU A 121 -10.68 7.42 1.06
N THR A 122 -11.84 7.49 1.73
CA THR A 122 -12.49 6.31 2.33
C THR A 122 -12.96 5.31 1.26
N ALA A 123 -13.49 5.80 0.13
CA ALA A 123 -13.85 4.94 -1.00
C ALA A 123 -12.59 4.26 -1.59
N GLY A 124 -11.54 5.03 -1.83
CA GLY A 124 -10.24 4.52 -2.26
C GLY A 124 -9.65 3.52 -1.27
N ALA A 125 -9.81 3.74 0.03
CA ALA A 125 -9.24 2.91 1.08
C ALA A 125 -9.86 1.50 1.10
N ARG A 126 -11.19 1.42 0.98
CA ARG A 126 -11.90 0.14 0.92
C ARG A 126 -11.49 -0.67 -0.31
N ALA A 127 -11.46 -0.02 -1.48
CA ALA A 127 -11.03 -0.66 -2.72
C ALA A 127 -9.54 -1.06 -2.66
N GLY A 128 -8.69 -0.23 -2.05
CA GLY A 128 -7.25 -0.49 -1.89
C GLY A 128 -6.96 -1.67 -0.99
N LEU A 129 -7.72 -1.86 0.10
CA LEU A 129 -7.61 -3.05 0.94
C LEU A 129 -8.02 -4.32 0.18
N MET A 130 -9.12 -4.28 -0.58
CA MET A 130 -9.53 -5.40 -1.43
C MET A 130 -8.46 -5.72 -2.48
N LEU A 131 -7.89 -4.68 -3.10
CA LEU A 131 -6.81 -4.82 -4.07
C LEU A 131 -5.58 -5.47 -3.42
N GLY A 132 -5.14 -4.96 -2.27
CA GLY A 132 -4.02 -5.53 -1.52
C GLY A 132 -4.24 -6.99 -1.17
N PHE A 133 -5.44 -7.37 -0.71
CA PHE A 133 -5.78 -8.77 -0.42
C PHE A 133 -5.72 -9.66 -1.66
N ILE A 134 -6.28 -9.21 -2.79
CA ILE A 134 -6.23 -9.97 -4.06
C ILE A 134 -4.80 -10.13 -4.54
N LEU A 135 -3.99 -9.08 -4.46
CA LEU A 135 -2.57 -9.13 -4.84
C LEU A 135 -1.78 -10.08 -3.95
N VAL A 136 -2.01 -10.06 -2.62
CA VAL A 136 -1.41 -10.99 -1.67
C VAL A 136 -1.83 -12.43 -1.94
N ALA A 137 -3.12 -12.67 -2.15
CA ALA A 137 -3.62 -14.01 -2.48
C ALA A 137 -3.02 -14.52 -3.80
N SER A 138 -2.99 -13.68 -4.84
CA SER A 138 -2.37 -14.01 -6.12
C SER A 138 -0.89 -14.35 -5.94
N HIS A 139 -0.15 -13.51 -5.21
CA HIS A 139 1.27 -13.73 -4.94
C HIS A 139 1.50 -15.00 -4.12
N ALA A 140 0.67 -15.27 -3.10
CA ALA A 140 0.75 -16.49 -2.30
C ALA A 140 0.47 -17.75 -3.13
N VAL A 141 -0.54 -17.72 -4.02
CA VAL A 141 -0.83 -18.87 -4.91
C VAL A 141 0.26 -19.05 -5.95
N GLU A 142 0.88 -17.99 -6.46
CA GLU A 142 2.07 -18.09 -7.31
C GLU A 142 3.24 -18.72 -6.57
N TRP A 143 3.45 -18.30 -5.33
CA TRP A 143 4.55 -18.76 -4.49
C TRP A 143 4.42 -20.22 -4.03
N PHE A 144 3.23 -20.62 -3.55
CA PHE A 144 2.99 -21.94 -2.97
C PHE A 144 2.33 -22.93 -3.95
N GLY A 145 1.84 -22.46 -5.09
CA GLY A 145 1.13 -23.30 -6.04
C GLY A 145 2.06 -24.30 -6.73
N LEU A 146 1.88 -25.59 -6.42
CA LEU A 146 2.65 -26.72 -6.98
C LEU A 146 2.41 -26.96 -8.48
N ASP A 147 1.38 -26.34 -9.06
CA ASP A 147 0.98 -26.62 -10.44
C ASP A 147 1.73 -25.77 -11.46
N ARG A 148 2.60 -26.44 -12.23
CA ARG A 148 3.37 -25.90 -13.37
C ARG A 148 2.54 -25.76 -14.66
N ASN A 149 1.23 -25.99 -14.58
CA ASN A 149 0.33 -25.91 -15.73
C ASN A 149 0.26 -24.47 -16.28
N ARG A 150 0.59 -24.29 -17.57
CA ARG A 150 0.60 -22.97 -18.26
C ARG A 150 -0.72 -22.22 -18.14
N THR A 151 -1.85 -22.93 -18.19
CA THR A 151 -3.19 -22.33 -18.06
C THR A 151 -3.40 -21.70 -16.68
N ALA A 152 -2.85 -22.31 -15.63
CA ALA A 152 -2.92 -21.77 -14.27
C ALA A 152 -2.00 -20.56 -14.08
N GLN A 153 -0.85 -20.51 -14.77
CA GLN A 153 0.01 -19.31 -14.75
C GLN A 153 -0.66 -18.14 -15.46
N PHE A 154 -1.31 -18.40 -16.60
CA PHE A 154 -2.02 -17.38 -17.37
C PHE A 154 -3.19 -16.78 -16.58
N ALA A 155 -4.05 -17.63 -16.02
CA ALA A 155 -5.19 -17.20 -15.21
C ALA A 155 -4.75 -16.38 -13.98
N ARG A 156 -3.61 -16.72 -13.37
CA ARG A 156 -3.03 -15.99 -12.22
C ARG A 156 -2.51 -14.61 -12.61
N GLY A 157 -1.72 -14.51 -13.69
CA GLY A 157 -1.12 -13.25 -14.13
C GLY A 157 -2.13 -12.28 -14.73
N ALA A 158 -2.89 -12.72 -15.73
CA ALA A 158 -3.88 -11.87 -16.39
C ALA A 158 -5.06 -11.54 -15.45
N GLY A 159 -5.51 -12.52 -14.66
CA GLY A 159 -6.64 -12.34 -13.74
C GLY A 159 -6.37 -11.29 -12.67
N SER A 160 -5.22 -11.34 -12.00
CA SER A 160 -4.85 -10.33 -10.99
C SER A 160 -4.70 -8.93 -11.59
N THR A 161 -4.15 -8.82 -12.79
CA THR A 161 -4.02 -7.55 -13.52
C THR A 161 -5.39 -6.97 -13.89
N LEU A 162 -6.30 -7.79 -14.42
CA LEU A 162 -7.66 -7.37 -14.75
C LEU A 162 -8.47 -6.96 -13.50
N LEU A 163 -8.31 -7.67 -12.38
CA LEU A 163 -8.92 -7.31 -11.10
C LEU A 163 -8.36 -5.99 -10.56
N MET A 164 -7.05 -5.77 -10.69
CA MET A 164 -6.43 -4.49 -10.37
C MET A 164 -7.02 -3.35 -11.20
N VAL A 165 -7.19 -3.56 -12.51
CA VAL A 165 -7.81 -2.58 -13.40
C VAL A 165 -9.24 -2.24 -12.95
N GLY A 166 -10.03 -3.27 -12.68
CA GLY A 166 -11.42 -3.12 -12.22
C GLY A 166 -11.52 -2.37 -10.89
N LEU A 167 -10.68 -2.68 -9.91
CA LEU A 167 -10.73 -2.05 -8.59
C LEU A 167 -10.27 -0.59 -8.59
N LEU A 168 -9.27 -0.23 -9.40
CA LEU A 168 -8.83 1.16 -9.56
C LEU A 168 -9.91 2.03 -10.24
N GLY A 169 -10.61 1.47 -11.24
CA GLY A 169 -11.77 2.12 -11.85
C GLY A 169 -12.96 2.24 -10.89
N ALA A 170 -13.27 1.15 -10.16
CA ALA A 170 -14.36 1.11 -9.18
C ALA A 170 -14.16 2.10 -8.03
N ALA A 171 -12.92 2.24 -7.52
CA ALA A 171 -12.56 3.23 -6.51
C ALA A 171 -12.90 4.66 -6.96
N ALA A 172 -12.55 4.99 -8.20
CA ALA A 172 -12.80 6.30 -8.79
C ALA A 172 -14.29 6.56 -9.04
N SER A 173 -15.00 5.55 -9.54
CA SER A 173 -16.45 5.62 -9.76
C SER A 173 -17.21 5.85 -8.45
N ALA A 174 -16.88 5.09 -7.41
CA ALA A 174 -17.48 5.22 -6.08
C ALA A 174 -17.21 6.59 -5.44
N ALA A 175 -16.00 7.13 -5.62
CA ALA A 175 -15.67 8.48 -5.14
C ALA A 175 -16.39 9.57 -5.95
N TRP A 176 -16.51 9.39 -7.26
CA TRP A 176 -17.22 10.33 -8.13
C TRP A 176 -18.73 10.36 -7.84
N GLU A 177 -19.36 9.21 -7.55
CA GLU A 177 -20.79 9.16 -7.20
C GLU A 177 -21.11 10.02 -5.96
N ARG A 178 -20.21 10.00 -4.97
CA ARG A 178 -20.35 10.74 -3.71
C ARG A 178 -20.04 12.23 -3.84
N THR A 179 -19.03 12.58 -4.64
CA THR A 179 -18.45 13.92 -4.65
C THR A 179 -18.74 14.72 -5.91
N ARG A 180 -19.22 14.06 -6.98
CA ARG A 180 -19.41 14.63 -8.33
C ARG A 180 -18.15 15.23 -8.95
N SER A 181 -16.96 14.88 -8.44
CA SER A 181 -15.69 15.47 -8.85
C SER A 181 -14.76 14.40 -9.43
N ILE A 182 -14.39 14.57 -10.70
CA ILE A 182 -13.41 13.68 -11.38
C ILE A 182 -12.05 13.77 -10.68
N LYS A 183 -11.66 14.96 -10.20
CA LYS A 183 -10.39 15.16 -9.47
C LYS A 183 -10.35 14.29 -8.20
N LEU A 184 -11.44 14.27 -7.43
CA LEU A 184 -11.53 13.43 -6.23
C LEU A 184 -11.62 11.94 -6.56
N GLY A 185 -12.21 11.58 -7.71
CA GLY A 185 -12.14 10.22 -8.25
C GLY A 185 -10.71 9.75 -8.53
N VAL A 186 -9.88 10.59 -9.15
CA VAL A 186 -8.45 10.30 -9.38
C VAL A 186 -7.69 10.15 -8.06
N VAL A 187 -7.95 11.03 -7.09
CA VAL A 187 -7.33 10.93 -5.75
C VAL A 187 -7.70 9.61 -5.06
N ALA A 188 -8.97 9.20 -5.12
CA ALA A 188 -9.41 7.91 -4.57
C ALA A 188 -8.71 6.72 -5.26
N GLY A 189 -8.52 6.81 -6.57
CA GLY A 189 -7.72 5.88 -7.37
C GLY A 189 -6.28 5.73 -6.91
N LEU A 190 -5.57 6.86 -6.84
CA LEU A 190 -4.19 6.91 -6.35
C LEU A 190 -4.08 6.38 -4.92
N TRP A 191 -5.06 6.69 -4.07
CA TRP A 191 -5.13 6.16 -2.71
C TRP A 191 -5.32 4.63 -2.68
N CYS A 192 -6.23 4.12 -3.52
CA CYS A 192 -6.47 2.68 -3.71
C CYS A 192 -5.19 1.95 -4.14
N GLY A 193 -4.51 2.46 -5.17
CA GLY A 193 -3.22 1.92 -5.63
C GLY A 193 -2.16 1.96 -4.54
N SER A 194 -2.04 3.09 -3.83
CA SER A 194 -1.06 3.25 -2.75
C SER A 194 -1.21 2.20 -1.65
N LEU A 195 -2.43 2.01 -1.16
CA LEU A 195 -2.75 0.98 -0.17
C LEU A 195 -2.47 -0.44 -0.70
N GLY A 196 -2.90 -0.73 -1.92
CA GLY A 196 -2.67 -2.04 -2.55
C GLY A 196 -1.19 -2.38 -2.66
N ALA A 197 -0.36 -1.43 -3.11
CA ALA A 197 1.10 -1.59 -3.15
C ALA A 197 1.68 -1.84 -1.77
N MET A 198 1.34 -1.04 -0.76
CA MET A 198 1.95 -1.18 0.57
C MET A 198 1.61 -2.52 1.23
N VAL A 199 0.38 -3.02 1.06
CA VAL A 199 -0.01 -4.35 1.53
C VAL A 199 0.79 -5.45 0.83
N LEU A 200 0.87 -5.41 -0.52
CA LEU A 200 1.62 -6.38 -1.31
C LEU A 200 3.11 -6.37 -0.96
N LEU A 201 3.75 -5.20 -0.94
CA LEU A 201 5.19 -5.07 -0.67
C LEU A 201 5.55 -5.54 0.74
N SER A 202 4.72 -5.20 1.74
CA SER A 202 4.92 -5.67 3.11
C SER A 202 4.90 -7.20 3.18
N PHE A 203 3.94 -7.82 2.49
CA PHE A 203 3.81 -9.27 2.44
C PHE A 203 4.97 -9.93 1.68
N ALA A 204 5.30 -9.43 0.49
CA ALA A 204 6.36 -10.00 -0.36
C ALA A 204 7.73 -9.96 0.32
N PHE A 205 8.10 -8.83 0.96
CA PHE A 205 9.36 -8.75 1.70
C PHE A 205 9.37 -9.65 2.94
N ALA A 206 8.24 -9.75 3.66
CA ALA A 206 8.14 -10.66 4.81
C ALA A 206 8.31 -12.12 4.36
N LEU A 207 7.67 -12.54 3.27
CA LEU A 207 7.84 -13.87 2.70
C LEU A 207 9.29 -14.13 2.28
N ASN A 208 9.92 -13.20 1.55
CA ASN A 208 11.31 -13.37 1.12
C ASN A 208 12.28 -13.52 2.29
N LEU A 209 12.06 -12.80 3.39
CA LEU A 209 12.89 -12.88 4.60
C LEU A 209 12.65 -14.17 5.41
N VAL A 210 11.41 -14.64 5.48
CA VAL A 210 11.04 -15.86 6.23
C VAL A 210 11.41 -17.12 5.45
N PHE A 211 11.20 -17.12 4.14
CA PHE A 211 11.36 -18.27 3.25
C PHE A 211 12.50 -18.07 2.25
N GLN A 212 13.63 -17.54 2.73
CA GLN A 212 14.79 -17.23 1.89
C GLN A 212 15.30 -18.43 1.08
N ALA A 213 15.38 -19.62 1.69
CA ALA A 213 15.82 -20.83 1.00
C ALA A 213 14.89 -21.22 -0.16
N HIS A 214 13.57 -21.08 0.03
CA HIS A 214 12.59 -21.34 -1.01
C HIS A 214 12.69 -20.31 -2.14
N SER A 215 12.84 -19.04 -1.79
CA SER A 215 13.04 -17.93 -2.73
C SER A 215 14.27 -18.15 -3.62
N ALA A 216 15.38 -18.59 -3.02
CA ALA A 216 16.62 -18.87 -3.74
C ALA A 216 16.49 -20.07 -4.69
N ALA A 217 15.72 -21.10 -4.30
CA ALA A 217 15.42 -22.24 -5.16
C ALA A 217 14.51 -21.83 -6.34
N TRP A 218 13.49 -21.02 -6.08
CA TRP A 218 12.58 -20.51 -7.12
C TRP A 218 13.31 -19.63 -8.14
N LEU A 219 14.27 -18.82 -7.68
CA LEU A 219 15.09 -17.93 -8.52
C LEU A 219 16.36 -18.59 -9.09
N HIS A 220 16.54 -19.92 -8.94
CA HIS A 220 17.83 -20.55 -9.24
C HIS A 220 18.28 -20.35 -10.69
N GLU A 221 17.39 -20.53 -11.67
CA GLU A 221 17.71 -20.35 -13.09
C GLU A 221 18.13 -18.90 -13.40
N ALA A 222 17.38 -17.92 -12.88
CA ALA A 222 17.70 -16.50 -13.05
C ALA A 222 19.00 -16.11 -12.32
N PHE A 223 19.28 -16.73 -11.17
CA PHE A 223 20.51 -16.55 -10.42
C PHE A 223 21.72 -17.04 -11.22
N VAL A 224 21.68 -18.25 -11.77
CA VAL A 224 22.76 -18.81 -12.59
C VAL A 224 23.02 -17.92 -13.81
N ALA A 225 21.96 -17.42 -14.47
CA ALA A 225 22.07 -16.52 -15.61
C ALA A 225 22.67 -15.15 -15.26
N SER A 226 22.53 -14.69 -14.01
CA SER A 226 23.01 -13.38 -13.57
C SER A 226 24.52 -13.28 -13.38
N GLY A 227 25.22 -14.42 -13.22
CA GLY A 227 26.64 -14.47 -12.89
C GLY A 227 27.01 -14.00 -11.48
N MET A 228 26.03 -13.70 -10.61
CA MET A 228 26.28 -13.34 -9.22
C MET A 228 26.77 -14.56 -8.42
N ARG A 229 27.64 -14.33 -7.43
CA ARG A 229 28.18 -15.39 -6.56
C ARG A 229 27.36 -15.63 -5.29
N ASP A 230 26.60 -14.65 -4.84
CA ASP A 230 25.75 -14.73 -3.64
C ASP A 230 24.26 -14.79 -4.04
N PRO A 231 23.58 -15.93 -3.83
CA PRO A 231 22.16 -16.07 -4.17
C PRO A 231 21.26 -15.17 -3.32
N GLY A 232 21.64 -14.84 -2.08
CA GLY A 232 20.89 -13.92 -1.24
C GLY A 232 20.96 -12.49 -1.77
N ALA A 233 22.15 -12.04 -2.18
CA ALA A 233 22.31 -10.73 -2.82
C ALA A 233 21.54 -10.62 -4.14
N PHE A 234 21.51 -11.70 -4.94
CA PHE A 234 20.70 -11.75 -6.16
C PHE A 234 19.20 -11.63 -5.86
N MET A 235 18.71 -12.41 -4.87
CA MET A 235 17.31 -12.34 -4.43
C MET A 235 16.93 -10.92 -4.00
N VAL A 236 17.73 -10.28 -3.15
CA VAL A 236 17.48 -8.90 -2.70
C VAL A 236 17.46 -7.95 -3.88
N ARG A 237 18.43 -8.06 -4.80
CA ARG A 237 18.48 -7.22 -6.01
C ARG A 237 17.24 -7.41 -6.90
N ASN A 238 16.78 -8.65 -7.08
CA ASN A 238 15.58 -8.95 -7.85
C ASN A 238 14.32 -8.40 -7.17
N SER A 239 14.22 -8.49 -5.84
CA SER A 239 13.12 -7.88 -5.08
C SER A 239 13.10 -6.37 -5.23
N LEU A 240 14.25 -5.68 -5.14
CA LEU A 240 14.34 -4.23 -5.33
C LEU A 240 13.90 -3.81 -6.74
N ALA A 241 14.31 -4.56 -7.78
CA ALA A 241 13.86 -4.30 -9.14
C ALA A 241 12.33 -4.40 -9.28
N ALA A 242 11.74 -5.47 -8.72
CA ALA A 242 10.29 -5.67 -8.73
C ALA A 242 9.55 -4.58 -7.93
N VAL A 243 10.11 -4.13 -6.81
CA VAL A 243 9.57 -3.04 -5.99
C VAL A 243 9.56 -1.73 -6.76
N SER A 244 10.69 -1.35 -7.37
CA SER A 244 10.80 -0.18 -8.25
C SER A 244 9.73 -0.21 -9.35
N GLU A 245 9.55 -1.36 -10.00
CA GLU A 245 8.54 -1.53 -11.05
C GLU A 245 7.12 -1.30 -10.52
N ILE A 246 6.76 -1.90 -9.38
CA ILE A 246 5.43 -1.74 -8.76
C ILE A 246 5.20 -0.29 -8.31
N LEU A 247 6.18 0.32 -7.64
CA LEU A 247 6.09 1.69 -7.12
C LEU A 247 5.96 2.75 -8.22
N VAL A 248 6.46 2.48 -9.43
CA VAL A 248 6.32 3.38 -10.58
C VAL A 248 5.05 3.09 -11.38
N ARG A 249 4.76 1.81 -11.67
CA ARG A 249 3.64 1.46 -12.56
C ARG A 249 2.29 1.65 -11.90
N LEU A 250 2.17 1.35 -10.61
CA LEU A 250 0.86 1.35 -9.95
C LEU A 250 0.25 2.76 -9.84
N PRO A 251 0.98 3.84 -9.52
CA PRO A 251 0.44 5.20 -9.56
C PRO A 251 0.02 5.64 -10.96
N ILE A 252 0.79 5.28 -11.98
CA ILE A 252 0.47 5.60 -13.38
C ILE A 252 -0.83 4.89 -13.78
N ALA A 253 -0.92 3.58 -13.52
CA ALA A 253 -2.12 2.80 -13.78
C ALA A 253 -3.32 3.35 -13.01
N ALA A 254 -3.16 3.64 -11.71
CA ALA A 254 -4.19 4.24 -10.88
C ALA A 254 -4.66 5.58 -11.46
N PHE A 255 -3.75 6.47 -11.86
CA PHE A 255 -4.11 7.75 -12.46
C PHE A 255 -4.94 7.57 -13.74
N VAL A 256 -4.45 6.79 -14.70
CA VAL A 256 -5.10 6.60 -16.01
C VAL A 256 -6.46 5.93 -15.86
N LEU A 257 -6.52 4.85 -15.07
CA LEU A 257 -7.74 4.07 -14.91
C LEU A 257 -8.78 4.80 -14.08
N SER A 258 -8.38 5.55 -13.06
CA SER A 258 -9.31 6.31 -12.24
C SER A 258 -9.81 7.56 -12.95
N PHE A 259 -8.99 8.21 -13.77
CA PHE A 259 -9.45 9.26 -14.67
C PHE A 259 -10.48 8.72 -15.67
N SER A 260 -10.17 7.60 -16.31
CA SER A 260 -11.08 6.93 -17.25
C SER A 260 -12.38 6.49 -16.57
N GLY A 261 -12.31 5.89 -15.39
CA GLY A 261 -13.47 5.49 -14.60
C GLY A 261 -14.35 6.67 -14.17
N GLY A 262 -13.73 7.81 -13.82
CA GLY A 262 -14.44 9.06 -13.54
C GLY A 262 -15.17 9.62 -14.77
N LEU A 263 -14.50 9.64 -15.93
CA LEU A 263 -15.11 10.07 -17.20
C LEU A 263 -16.28 9.16 -17.59
N VAL A 264 -16.08 7.83 -17.57
CA VAL A 264 -17.12 6.85 -17.88
C VAL A 264 -18.31 7.01 -16.94
N SER A 265 -18.08 7.20 -15.64
CA SER A 265 -19.18 7.41 -14.67
C SER A 265 -19.95 8.70 -14.95
N SER A 266 -19.24 9.79 -15.28
CA SER A 266 -19.88 11.06 -15.65
C SER A 266 -20.71 10.94 -16.93
N TRP A 267 -20.21 10.18 -17.91
CA TRP A 267 -20.89 9.93 -19.18
C TRP A 267 -22.14 9.09 -19.00
N ILE A 268 -22.04 7.99 -18.25
CA ILE A 268 -23.14 7.07 -17.94
C ILE A 268 -24.28 7.79 -17.22
N MET A 269 -23.99 8.82 -16.41
CA MET A 269 -25.05 9.59 -15.74
C MET A 269 -25.88 10.48 -16.65
N MET A 270 -25.43 10.73 -17.88
CA MET A 270 -26.25 11.37 -18.90
C MET A 270 -27.21 10.38 -19.56
N TRP A 271 -27.06 9.07 -19.32
CA TRP A 271 -27.87 8.04 -19.96
C TRP A 271 -29.17 7.78 -19.19
N PRO A 272 -30.26 7.41 -19.89
CA PRO A 272 -31.45 6.87 -19.24
C PRO A 272 -31.12 5.61 -18.43
N ARG A 273 -31.77 5.44 -17.27
CA ARG A 273 -31.52 4.34 -16.32
C ARG A 273 -31.52 2.95 -16.98
N ILE A 274 -32.38 2.73 -17.97
CA ILE A 274 -32.47 1.46 -18.71
C ILE A 274 -31.14 1.11 -19.39
N LEU A 275 -30.48 2.09 -20.05
CA LEU A 275 -29.20 1.85 -20.71
C LEU A 275 -28.08 1.60 -19.70
N THR A 276 -28.12 2.25 -18.53
CA THR A 276 -27.12 2.01 -17.48
C THR A 276 -27.19 0.59 -16.91
N VAL A 277 -28.40 0.06 -16.73
CA VAL A 277 -28.61 -1.33 -16.29
C VAL A 277 -28.13 -2.32 -17.35
N LEU A 278 -28.44 -2.07 -18.63
CA LEU A 278 -27.97 -2.90 -19.73
C LEU A 278 -26.43 -2.91 -19.81
N ALA A 279 -25.78 -1.75 -19.74
CA ALA A 279 -24.32 -1.65 -19.77
C ALA A 279 -23.66 -2.39 -18.59
N ALA A 280 -24.22 -2.25 -17.38
CA ALA A 280 -23.74 -2.99 -16.20
C ALA A 280 -23.89 -4.52 -16.41
N TRP A 281 -24.97 -4.95 -17.05
CA TRP A 281 -25.21 -6.37 -17.36
C TRP A 281 -24.24 -6.93 -18.39
N PHE A 282 -23.78 -6.12 -19.36
CA PHE A 282 -22.78 -6.51 -20.36
C PHE A 282 -21.34 -6.52 -19.86
N THR A 283 -21.03 -5.77 -18.79
CA THR A 283 -19.67 -5.67 -18.23
C THR A 283 -19.01 -7.03 -17.92
N PRO A 284 -19.67 -8.00 -17.24
CA PRO A 284 -19.09 -9.32 -17.02
C PRO A 284 -18.83 -10.10 -18.32
N PHE A 285 -19.63 -9.91 -19.37
CA PHE A 285 -19.40 -10.55 -20.66
C PHE A 285 -18.20 -9.97 -21.39
N ILE A 286 -18.02 -8.65 -21.37
CA ILE A 286 -16.84 -8.00 -21.93
C ILE A 286 -15.59 -8.46 -21.18
N PHE A 287 -15.68 -8.59 -19.85
CA PHE A 287 -14.60 -9.12 -19.03
C PHE A 287 -14.27 -10.57 -19.39
N ALA A 288 -15.27 -11.44 -19.51
CA ALA A 288 -15.10 -12.84 -19.90
C ALA A 288 -14.53 -12.96 -21.33
N ALA A 289 -14.99 -12.14 -22.28
CA ALA A 289 -14.48 -12.11 -23.64
C ALA A 289 -13.03 -11.63 -23.70
N GLY A 290 -12.66 -10.60 -22.93
CA GLY A 290 -11.27 -10.14 -22.81
C GLY A 290 -10.37 -11.22 -22.20
N ALA A 291 -10.83 -11.88 -21.13
CA ALA A 291 -10.11 -13.01 -20.53
C ALA A 291 -9.98 -14.20 -21.49
N ALA A 292 -10.99 -14.47 -22.32
CA ALA A 292 -10.98 -15.53 -23.32
C ALA A 292 -10.10 -15.19 -24.54
N SER A 293 -10.03 -13.93 -24.98
CA SER A 293 -9.18 -13.49 -26.10
C SER A 293 -7.68 -13.61 -25.83
N LEU A 294 -7.35 -13.76 -24.57
CA LEU A 294 -6.03 -13.94 -24.03
C LEU A 294 -5.62 -15.43 -23.92
N TRP A 295 -6.55 -16.34 -24.24
CA TRP A 295 -6.40 -17.79 -24.25
C TRP A 295 -6.21 -18.31 -25.68
#